data_AF-S5LW81-F1
#
_entry.id   AF-S5LW81-F1
#
_cell.length_a   1.000
_cell.length_b   1.000
_cell.length_c   1.000
_cell.angle_alpha   90.00
_cell.angle_beta   90.00
_cell.angle_gamma   90.00
#
_symmetry.space_group_name_H-M   'P 1'
#
loop_
_entity.id
_entity.type
_entity.pdbx_description
1 polymer ?
#
loop_
_entity_poly.entity_id
_entity_poly.type
_entity_poly.pdbx_seq_one_letter_code
_entity_poly.pdbx_strand_id
1 'polypeptide(L)'
;MIKINEKEFLIGNNDFDGKSTDFESPPKMVKVESFWIDETSVTNQMFKEFVDETNYLTEAEKVGYSYVFHLQLTEETKKNNEKLAGLDWWYEVNGAFWKCPYGPNSNIDNILDHPVVHVSKNEAVEYCKWAKKRLPTEAEWELAARGGKYNTKFPWGNEKKVENKWMLNIFQGNFPYENTLEDGYLGTSPCTAFPPNSYGIYQMLGNVWEWC
;
A
#
# COMPACT_ATOMS: atom_id res chain seq x y z
N MET A 1 14.27 4.69 9.13
CA MET A 1 14.57 5.11 7.75
C MET A 1 15.90 4.52 7.33
N ILE A 2 15.98 4.02 6.10
CA ILE A 2 17.19 3.47 5.50
C ILE A 2 17.75 4.46 4.48
N LYS A 3 19.08 4.64 4.48
CA LYS A 3 19.77 5.41 3.45
C LYS A 3 20.02 4.55 2.23
N ILE A 4 19.54 4.99 1.08
CA ILE A 4 19.87 4.43 -0.23
C ILE A 4 20.90 5.35 -0.89
N ASN A 5 22.03 4.77 -1.28
CA ASN A 5 23.08 5.52 -1.97
C ASN A 5 22.70 5.78 -3.42
N GLU A 6 23.27 6.84 -3.98
CA GLU A 6 23.11 7.22 -5.39
C GLU A 6 23.29 6.01 -6.31
N LYS A 7 22.41 5.91 -7.32
CA LYS A 7 22.49 4.84 -8.31
C LYS A 7 21.90 5.24 -9.65
N GLU A 8 22.55 4.76 -10.70
CA GLU A 8 21.97 4.69 -12.03
C GLU A 8 21.42 3.28 -12.27
N PHE A 9 20.15 3.17 -12.67
CA PHE A 9 19.49 1.89 -12.89
C PHE A 9 18.39 1.97 -13.96
N LEU A 10 17.99 0.80 -14.47
CA LEU A 10 16.84 0.66 -15.36
C LEU A 10 15.54 0.64 -14.54
N ILE A 11 14.72 1.67 -14.70
CA ILE A 11 13.35 1.72 -14.21
C ILE A 11 12.40 1.04 -15.20
N GLY A 12 11.34 0.38 -14.71
CA GLY A 12 10.37 -0.34 -15.55
C GLY A 12 10.77 -1.78 -15.92
N ASN A 13 10.08 -2.35 -16.90
CA ASN A 13 10.29 -3.73 -17.35
C ASN A 13 10.19 -3.87 -18.88
N ASN A 14 10.47 -5.07 -19.39
CA ASN A 14 10.27 -5.42 -20.81
C ASN A 14 8.99 -6.25 -21.02
N ASP A 15 8.19 -6.46 -19.97
CA ASP A 15 7.00 -7.32 -20.02
C ASP A 15 5.83 -6.49 -20.57
N PHE A 16 5.91 -6.14 -21.86
CA PHE A 16 4.80 -5.48 -22.57
C PHE A 16 3.84 -6.54 -23.13
N ASP A 17 2.62 -6.58 -22.60
CA ASP A 17 1.57 -7.51 -23.05
C ASP A 17 0.79 -7.00 -24.27
N GLY A 18 1.14 -5.84 -24.82
CA GLY A 18 0.45 -5.22 -25.96
C GLY A 18 -0.84 -4.48 -25.60
N LYS A 19 -1.27 -4.51 -24.33
CA LYS A 19 -2.58 -4.03 -23.89
C LYS A 19 -2.50 -3.08 -22.70
N SER A 20 -1.44 -3.15 -21.89
CA SER A 20 -1.26 -2.25 -20.75
C SER A 20 -1.07 -0.80 -21.20
N THR A 21 -1.81 0.08 -20.55
CA THR A 21 -1.72 1.55 -20.69
C THR A 21 -0.85 2.18 -19.59
N ASP A 22 -0.19 1.37 -18.77
CA ASP A 22 0.52 1.82 -17.57
C ASP A 22 1.98 2.20 -17.86
N PHE A 23 2.42 2.07 -19.12
CA PHE A 23 3.73 2.52 -19.61
C PHE A 23 4.95 1.99 -18.84
N GLU A 24 4.84 0.80 -18.23
CA GLU A 24 5.96 0.12 -17.55
C GLU A 24 7.11 -0.27 -18.48
N SER A 25 6.81 -0.40 -19.79
CA SER A 25 7.74 -0.72 -20.87
C SER A 25 7.87 0.43 -21.87
N PRO A 26 9.03 0.63 -22.52
CA PRO A 26 10.30 -0.08 -22.28
C PRO A 26 11.07 0.51 -21.08
N PRO A 27 12.06 -0.23 -20.52
CA PRO A 27 12.86 0.25 -19.42
C PRO A 27 13.66 1.50 -19.79
N LYS A 28 13.85 2.40 -18.82
CA LYS A 28 14.61 3.65 -19.01
C LYS A 28 15.75 3.74 -18.00
N MET A 29 16.92 4.20 -18.44
CA MET A 29 18.00 4.48 -17.51
C MET A 29 17.71 5.78 -16.75
N VAL A 30 17.75 5.71 -15.42
CA VAL A 30 17.52 6.85 -14.52
C VAL A 30 18.62 6.90 -13.46
N LYS A 31 19.16 8.10 -13.22
CA LYS A 31 20.02 8.38 -12.08
C LYS A 31 19.18 8.89 -10.91
N VAL A 32 19.28 8.23 -9.77
CA VAL A 32 18.65 8.63 -8.51
C VAL A 32 19.76 9.01 -7.53
N GLU A 33 19.68 10.22 -6.98
CA GLU A 33 20.60 10.73 -5.96
C GLU A 33 20.44 9.97 -4.63
N SER A 34 21.38 10.13 -3.69
CA SER A 34 21.23 9.47 -2.38
C SER A 34 20.04 10.04 -1.61
N PHE A 35 19.22 9.17 -1.01
CA PHE A 35 18.02 9.57 -0.26
C PHE A 35 17.78 8.66 0.95
N TRP A 36 16.83 9.05 1.79
CA TRP A 36 16.33 8.24 2.90
C TRP A 36 14.89 7.84 2.60
N ILE A 37 14.53 6.59 2.90
CA ILE A 37 13.16 6.07 2.80
C ILE A 37 12.78 5.36 4.10
N ASP A 38 11.49 5.33 4.43
CA ASP A 38 11.01 4.58 5.58
C ASP A 38 11.18 3.06 5.37
N GLU A 39 11.35 2.34 6.49
CA GLU A 39 11.50 0.87 6.49
C GLU A 39 10.19 0.15 6.21
N THR A 40 9.07 0.83 6.46
CA THR A 40 7.71 0.33 6.31
C THR A 40 6.83 1.44 5.76
N SER A 41 5.64 1.10 5.28
CA SER A 41 4.56 2.08 5.14
C SER A 41 4.25 2.76 6.49
N VAL A 42 3.60 3.93 6.44
CA VAL A 42 3.15 4.64 7.64
C VAL A 42 2.08 3.80 8.34
N THR A 43 2.26 3.52 9.63
CA THR A 43 1.32 2.71 10.41
C THR A 43 0.15 3.54 10.93
N ASN A 44 -0.93 2.87 11.34
CA ASN A 44 -2.04 3.50 12.06
C ASN A 44 -1.58 4.23 13.33
N GLN A 45 -0.63 3.68 14.08
CA GLN A 45 -0.06 4.32 15.27
C GLN A 45 0.65 5.63 14.91
N MET A 46 1.50 5.62 13.89
CA MET A 46 2.23 6.81 13.46
C MET A 46 1.29 7.89 12.93
N PHE A 47 0.30 7.51 12.12
CA PHE A 47 -0.68 8.46 11.60
C PHE A 47 -1.58 9.02 12.72
N LYS A 48 -1.89 8.20 13.74
CA LYS A 48 -2.59 8.65 14.94
C LYS A 48 -1.82 9.73 15.68
N GLU A 49 -0.50 9.60 15.85
CA GLU A 49 0.35 10.63 16.47
C GLU A 49 0.27 11.96 15.70
N PHE A 50 0.36 11.91 14.37
CA PHE A 50 0.16 13.07 13.51
C PHE A 50 -1.20 13.74 13.75
N VAL A 51 -2.29 12.97 13.73
CA VAL A 51 -3.64 13.51 13.92
C VAL A 51 -3.83 14.07 15.34
N ASP A 52 -3.34 13.38 16.37
CA ASP A 52 -3.46 13.82 17.77
C ASP A 52 -2.73 15.16 18.00
N GLU A 53 -1.56 15.37 17.38
CA GLU A 53 -0.78 16.60 17.53
C GLU A 53 -1.32 17.78 16.72
N THR A 54 -1.91 17.49 15.55
CA THR A 54 -2.29 18.53 14.58
C THR A 54 -3.80 18.79 14.51
N ASN A 55 -4.61 17.89 15.07
CA ASN A 55 -6.06 17.82 14.86
C ASN A 55 -6.43 17.76 13.37
N TYR A 56 -5.59 17.12 12.54
CA TYR A 56 -5.80 17.04 11.10
C TYR A 56 -7.05 16.22 10.77
N LEU A 57 -7.86 16.74 9.83
CA LEU A 57 -9.07 16.09 9.33
C LEU A 57 -8.83 15.58 7.91
N THR A 58 -8.94 14.27 7.70
CA THR A 58 -8.71 13.63 6.40
C THR A 58 -9.78 13.97 5.37
N GLU A 59 -9.47 13.83 4.08
CA GLU A 59 -10.46 14.01 3.02
C GLU A 59 -11.65 13.05 3.15
N ALA A 60 -11.42 11.80 3.55
CA ALA A 60 -12.50 10.83 3.82
C ALA A 60 -13.43 11.33 4.94
N GLU A 61 -12.88 11.93 6.00
CA GLU A 61 -13.70 12.52 7.08
C GLU A 61 -14.47 13.77 6.62
N LYS A 62 -13.87 14.59 5.75
CA LYS A 62 -14.52 15.80 5.18
C LYS A 62 -15.67 15.44 4.24
N VAL A 63 -15.47 14.43 3.39
CA VAL A 63 -16.45 13.97 2.41
C VAL A 63 -17.51 13.08 3.08
N GLY A 64 -17.15 12.36 4.14
CA GLY A 64 -18.04 11.54 4.94
C GLY A 64 -18.13 10.08 4.50
N TYR A 65 -17.32 9.65 3.55
CA TYR A 65 -17.23 8.25 3.11
C TYR A 65 -15.82 7.91 2.59
N SER A 66 -15.57 6.61 2.43
CA SER A 66 -14.45 6.10 1.64
C SER A 66 -14.82 4.77 1.00
N TYR A 67 -13.96 4.25 0.12
CA TYR A 67 -14.20 2.99 -0.57
C TYR A 67 -13.70 1.80 0.26
N VAL A 68 -14.55 0.80 0.46
CA VAL A 68 -14.21 -0.44 1.19
C VAL A 68 -14.51 -1.65 0.33
N PHE A 69 -13.60 -2.63 0.33
CA PHE A 69 -13.73 -3.84 -0.46
C PHE A 69 -14.81 -4.75 0.12
N HIS A 70 -15.66 -5.31 -0.73
CA HIS A 70 -16.90 -5.97 -0.31
C HIS A 70 -16.69 -7.18 0.62
N LEU A 71 -15.59 -7.93 0.50
CA LEU A 71 -15.32 -9.05 1.40
C LEU A 71 -14.99 -8.62 2.84
N GLN A 72 -14.67 -7.35 3.06
CA GLN A 72 -14.39 -6.78 4.38
C GLN A 72 -15.64 -6.19 5.05
N LEU A 73 -16.80 -6.28 4.39
CA LEU A 73 -18.05 -5.68 4.84
C LEU A 73 -19.05 -6.73 5.33
N THR A 74 -19.77 -6.39 6.39
CA THR A 74 -20.96 -7.14 6.81
C THR A 74 -22.09 -6.96 5.80
N GLU A 75 -23.02 -7.91 5.74
CA GLU A 75 -24.21 -7.79 4.88
C GLU A 75 -25.09 -6.58 5.23
N GLU A 76 -25.14 -6.21 6.51
CA GLU A 76 -25.80 -4.99 6.96
C GLU A 76 -25.14 -3.73 6.38
N THR A 77 -23.81 -3.67 6.41
CA THR A 77 -23.08 -2.52 5.85
C THR A 77 -23.28 -2.44 4.33
N LYS A 78 -23.23 -3.58 3.63
CA LYS A 78 -23.51 -3.62 2.18
C LYS A 78 -24.91 -3.16 1.83
N LYS A 79 -25.93 -3.50 2.64
CA LYS A 79 -27.32 -3.12 2.39
C LYS A 79 -27.55 -1.61 2.50
N ASN A 80 -26.76 -0.93 3.32
CA ASN A 80 -26.90 0.49 3.63
C ASN A 80 -25.97 1.40 2.82
N ASN A 81 -25.20 0.84 1.88
CA ASN A 81 -24.20 1.57 1.12
C ASN A 81 -24.21 1.13 -0.35
N GLU A 82 -23.72 1.99 -1.23
CA GLU A 82 -23.80 1.79 -2.68
C GLU A 82 -22.52 1.16 -3.23
N LYS A 83 -22.67 0.37 -4.30
CA LYS A 83 -21.53 -0.13 -5.07
C LYS A 83 -21.02 0.94 -6.02
N LEU A 84 -19.71 0.93 -6.26
CA LEU A 84 -19.10 1.76 -7.30
C LEU A 84 -19.38 1.16 -8.68
N ALA A 85 -20.06 1.92 -9.54
CA ALA A 85 -20.45 1.44 -10.88
C ALA A 85 -19.23 1.05 -11.72
N GLY A 86 -19.23 -0.18 -12.25
CA GLY A 86 -18.13 -0.72 -13.06
C GLY A 86 -16.99 -1.33 -12.25
N LEU A 87 -17.04 -1.20 -10.92
CA LEU A 87 -16.11 -1.79 -9.96
C LEU A 87 -16.91 -2.37 -8.78
N ASP A 88 -17.84 -3.27 -9.09
CA ASP A 88 -18.89 -3.77 -8.18
C ASP A 88 -18.40 -4.49 -6.90
N TRP A 89 -17.09 -4.63 -6.73
CA TRP A 89 -16.42 -5.13 -5.54
C TRP A 89 -15.98 -4.03 -4.55
N TRP A 90 -16.13 -2.75 -4.92
CA TRP A 90 -15.94 -1.59 -4.05
C TRP A 90 -17.29 -0.98 -3.65
N TYR A 91 -17.43 -0.67 -2.36
CA TYR A 91 -18.58 0.04 -1.80
C TYR A 91 -18.18 1.42 -1.31
N GLU A 92 -19.00 2.43 -1.60
CA GLU A 92 -18.93 3.74 -0.98
C GLU A 92 -19.53 3.66 0.43
N VAL A 93 -18.67 3.51 1.45
CA VAL A 93 -19.12 3.29 2.82
C VAL A 93 -19.11 4.59 3.61
N ASN A 94 -20.30 5.05 3.98
CA ASN A 94 -20.47 6.22 4.84
C ASN A 94 -19.78 6.01 6.20
N GLY A 95 -18.98 7.00 6.61
CA GLY A 95 -18.19 6.94 7.84
C GLY A 95 -17.01 5.96 7.80
N ALA A 96 -16.62 5.46 6.62
CA ALA A 96 -15.32 4.80 6.46
C ALA A 96 -14.21 5.84 6.31
N PHE A 97 -13.21 5.75 7.18
CA PHE A 97 -12.01 6.60 7.18
C PHE A 97 -10.90 5.88 7.96
N TRP A 98 -9.71 6.49 8.09
CA TRP A 98 -8.52 5.83 8.64
C TRP A 98 -8.72 5.16 10.01
N LYS A 99 -9.52 5.76 10.91
CA LYS A 99 -9.79 5.20 12.25
C LYS A 99 -10.89 4.13 12.25
N CYS A 100 -11.75 4.13 11.25
CA CYS A 100 -12.88 3.20 11.07
C CYS A 100 -12.84 2.63 9.65
N PRO A 101 -11.83 1.81 9.29
CA PRO A 101 -11.54 1.46 7.90
C PRO A 101 -12.61 0.58 7.23
N TYR A 102 -13.50 -0.04 7.99
CA TYR A 102 -14.58 -0.88 7.48
C TYR A 102 -15.97 -0.28 7.76
N GLY A 103 -16.02 1.04 8.00
CA GLY A 103 -17.23 1.78 8.35
C GLY A 103 -17.41 2.00 9.85
N PRO A 104 -18.54 2.62 10.28
CA PRO A 104 -18.70 3.22 11.62
C PRO A 104 -18.57 2.25 12.80
N ASN A 105 -18.75 0.95 12.57
CA ASN A 105 -18.67 -0.09 13.60
C ASN A 105 -17.28 -0.74 13.68
N SER A 106 -16.31 -0.26 12.90
CA SER A 106 -14.93 -0.74 12.90
C SER A 106 -13.99 0.22 13.64
N ASN A 107 -12.83 -0.28 14.05
CA ASN A 107 -11.78 0.52 14.68
C ASN A 107 -10.39 -0.04 14.33
N ILE A 108 -9.35 0.68 14.74
CA ILE A 108 -7.94 0.32 14.52
C ILE A 108 -7.25 -0.27 15.76
N ASP A 109 -7.96 -0.52 16.86
CA ASP A 109 -7.37 -0.80 18.17
C ASP A 109 -6.48 -2.06 18.16
N ASN A 110 -6.79 -3.02 17.29
CA ASN A 110 -6.04 -4.28 17.14
C ASN A 110 -5.14 -4.31 15.89
N ILE A 111 -4.97 -3.19 15.19
CA ILE A 111 -4.20 -3.08 13.94
C ILE A 111 -3.35 -1.81 13.90
N LEU A 112 -2.83 -1.38 15.06
CA LEU A 112 -2.02 -0.17 15.17
C LEU A 112 -0.69 -0.25 14.39
N ASP A 113 -0.18 -1.46 14.16
CA ASP A 113 1.02 -1.76 13.38
C ASP A 113 0.75 -2.12 11.90
N HIS A 114 -0.52 -2.08 11.47
CA HIS A 114 -0.90 -2.15 10.05
C HIS A 114 -0.71 -0.79 9.37
N PRO A 115 -0.56 -0.75 8.03
CA PRO A 115 -0.51 0.51 7.30
C PRO A 115 -1.83 1.28 7.49
N VAL A 116 -1.71 2.60 7.60
CA VAL A 116 -2.88 3.49 7.57
C VAL A 116 -3.50 3.47 6.16
N VAL A 117 -4.83 3.41 6.09
CA VAL A 117 -5.61 3.40 4.86
C VAL A 117 -6.65 4.52 4.85
N HIS A 118 -7.36 4.71 3.73
CA HIS A 118 -8.26 5.85 3.51
C HIS A 118 -7.56 7.22 3.60
N VAL A 119 -6.27 7.25 3.27
CA VAL A 119 -5.46 8.45 3.18
C VAL A 119 -5.29 8.85 1.72
N SER A 120 -5.60 10.09 1.37
CA SER A 120 -5.33 10.59 0.03
C SER A 120 -3.88 11.01 -0.13
N LYS A 121 -3.49 11.39 -1.35
CA LYS A 121 -2.18 11.98 -1.61
C LYS A 121 -1.96 13.26 -0.78
N ASN A 122 -3.03 14.02 -0.51
CA ASN A 122 -2.94 15.24 0.29
C ASN A 122 -2.60 14.91 1.75
N GLU A 123 -3.28 13.93 2.36
CA GLU A 123 -2.94 13.43 3.69
C GLU A 123 -1.49 12.93 3.76
N ALA A 124 -1.07 12.15 2.77
CA ALA A 124 0.28 11.57 2.75
C ALA A 124 1.35 12.68 2.71
N VAL A 125 1.14 13.73 1.92
CA VAL A 125 2.03 14.90 1.85
C VAL A 125 2.04 15.68 3.17
N GLU A 126 0.89 15.95 3.77
CA GLU A 126 0.80 16.69 5.04
C GLU A 126 1.42 15.91 6.21
N TYR A 127 1.20 14.60 6.27
CA TYR A 127 1.87 13.70 7.21
C TYR A 127 3.40 13.78 7.04
N CYS A 128 3.90 13.65 5.81
CA CYS A 128 5.33 13.74 5.55
C CYS A 128 5.90 15.10 5.98
N LYS A 129 5.21 16.22 5.73
CA LYS A 129 5.65 17.56 6.16
C LYS A 129 5.76 17.64 7.68
N TRP A 130 4.75 17.18 8.41
CA TRP A 130 4.77 17.14 9.88
C TRP A 130 5.95 16.29 10.39
N ALA A 131 6.16 15.12 9.77
CA ALA A 131 7.27 14.22 10.09
C ALA A 131 8.64 14.70 9.60
N LYS A 132 8.73 15.89 8.97
CA LYS A 132 9.96 16.45 8.35
C LYS A 132 10.57 15.55 7.26
N LYS A 133 9.71 14.92 6.48
CA LYS A 133 10.00 14.03 5.35
C LYS A 133 9.31 14.54 4.07
N ARG A 134 9.30 13.71 3.03
CA ARG A 134 8.51 13.87 1.80
C ARG A 134 8.12 12.49 1.28
N LEU A 135 7.15 12.44 0.36
CA LEU A 135 6.91 11.23 -0.43
C LEU A 135 8.14 10.91 -1.30
N PRO A 136 8.42 9.61 -1.54
CA PRO A 136 9.42 9.22 -2.53
C PRO A 136 8.94 9.62 -3.93
N THR A 137 9.87 9.90 -4.83
CA THR A 137 9.54 9.87 -6.27
C THR A 137 9.31 8.42 -6.69
N GLU A 138 8.59 8.20 -7.80
CA GLU A 138 8.40 6.86 -8.35
C GLU A 138 9.73 6.13 -8.60
N ALA A 139 10.76 6.83 -9.09
CA ALA A 139 12.08 6.26 -9.31
C ALA A 139 12.81 5.89 -8.01
N GLU A 140 12.68 6.69 -6.97
CA GLU A 140 13.19 6.35 -5.63
C GLU A 140 12.47 5.14 -5.04
N TRP A 141 11.13 5.10 -5.20
CA TRP A 141 10.31 4.00 -4.73
C TRP A 141 10.69 2.70 -5.45
N GLU A 142 10.81 2.69 -6.77
CA GLU A 142 11.17 1.48 -7.51
C GLU A 142 12.62 1.03 -7.20
N LEU A 143 13.56 1.96 -7.09
CA LEU A 143 14.94 1.65 -6.68
C LEU A 143 14.98 1.00 -5.29
N ALA A 144 14.22 1.56 -4.35
CA ALA A 144 14.06 1.01 -3.00
C ALA A 144 13.38 -0.36 -3.04
N ALA A 145 12.30 -0.52 -3.80
CA ALA A 145 11.52 -1.75 -3.94
C ALA A 145 12.38 -2.90 -4.47
N ARG A 146 13.22 -2.63 -5.48
CA ARG A 146 14.14 -3.60 -6.07
C ARG A 146 15.16 -4.17 -5.08
N GLY A 147 15.47 -3.48 -3.97
CA GLY A 147 16.32 -4.03 -2.91
C GLY A 147 17.71 -4.46 -3.39
N GLY A 148 18.27 -3.74 -4.37
CA GLY A 148 19.56 -4.04 -5.00
C GLY A 148 19.54 -5.22 -5.99
N LYS A 149 18.37 -5.79 -6.31
CA LYS A 149 18.20 -6.83 -7.33
C LYS A 149 17.78 -6.24 -8.67
N TYR A 150 18.29 -6.83 -9.75
CA TYR A 150 18.00 -6.44 -11.13
C TYR A 150 17.68 -7.70 -11.93
N ASN A 151 16.87 -7.54 -12.98
CA ASN A 151 16.38 -8.64 -13.81
C ASN A 151 15.57 -9.70 -13.04
N THR A 152 14.87 -9.27 -11.98
CA THR A 152 13.90 -10.09 -11.26
C THR A 152 12.54 -9.42 -11.23
N LYS A 153 11.46 -10.22 -11.18
CA LYS A 153 10.07 -9.72 -11.06
C LYS A 153 9.76 -9.17 -9.67
N PHE A 154 10.37 -9.75 -8.64
CA PHE A 154 10.23 -9.39 -7.23
C PHE A 154 11.61 -9.15 -6.60
N PRO A 155 11.70 -8.45 -5.45
CA PRO A 155 12.99 -8.22 -4.78
C PRO A 155 13.63 -9.49 -4.20
N TRP A 156 12.88 -10.58 -4.09
CA TRP A 156 13.36 -11.89 -3.62
C TRP A 156 13.54 -12.91 -4.76
N GLY A 157 13.18 -12.58 -6.00
CA GLY A 157 13.30 -13.50 -7.14
C GLY A 157 12.20 -13.34 -8.19
N ASN A 158 11.92 -14.40 -8.94
CA ASN A 158 10.92 -14.39 -10.02
C ASN A 158 9.59 -15.04 -9.66
N GLU A 159 9.52 -15.66 -8.49
CA GLU A 159 8.34 -16.35 -8.00
C GLU A 159 7.69 -15.57 -6.84
N LYS A 160 6.35 -15.67 -6.73
CA LYS A 160 5.60 -15.07 -5.62
C LYS A 160 5.86 -15.77 -4.28
N LYS A 161 6.27 -17.04 -4.33
CA LYS A 161 6.57 -17.88 -3.16
C LYS A 161 8.05 -18.25 -3.12
N VAL A 162 8.62 -18.31 -1.93
CA VAL A 162 9.94 -18.90 -1.65
C VAL A 162 9.73 -20.06 -0.70
N GLU A 163 10.20 -21.26 -1.07
CA GLU A 163 9.98 -22.49 -0.28
C GLU A 163 8.50 -22.72 0.08
N ASN A 164 7.60 -22.50 -0.89
CA ASN A 164 6.14 -22.57 -0.75
C ASN A 164 5.50 -21.56 0.23
N LYS A 165 6.26 -20.57 0.72
CA LYS A 165 5.74 -19.49 1.57
C LYS A 165 5.49 -18.23 0.75
N TRP A 166 4.35 -17.60 0.95
CA TRP A 166 4.07 -16.27 0.40
C TRP A 166 5.03 -15.23 0.98
N MET A 167 5.48 -14.32 0.13
CA MET A 167 6.46 -13.27 0.48
C MET A 167 5.83 -11.87 0.57
N LEU A 168 4.52 -11.78 0.33
CA LEU A 168 3.74 -10.56 0.25
C LEU A 168 2.26 -10.86 0.51
N ASN A 169 1.53 -9.84 0.98
CA ASN A 169 0.08 -9.88 1.13
C ASN A 169 -0.60 -9.47 -0.18
N ILE A 170 -1.29 -10.39 -0.85
CA ILE A 170 -2.08 -10.14 -2.06
C ILE A 170 -3.33 -11.01 -2.07
N PHE A 171 -4.15 -10.96 -3.12
CA PHE A 171 -5.31 -11.83 -3.25
C PHE A 171 -4.90 -13.24 -3.75
N GLN A 172 -5.47 -14.30 -3.15
CA GLN A 172 -5.41 -15.68 -3.68
C GLN A 172 -6.81 -16.25 -3.87
N GLY A 173 -7.04 -17.01 -4.94
CA GLY A 173 -8.35 -17.61 -5.22
C GLY A 173 -9.06 -16.95 -6.40
N ASN A 174 -10.39 -16.89 -6.35
CA ASN A 174 -11.22 -16.40 -7.45
C ASN A 174 -11.68 -14.96 -7.19
N PHE A 175 -10.92 -13.99 -7.67
CA PHE A 175 -11.26 -12.58 -7.52
C PHE A 175 -12.56 -12.22 -8.29
N PRO A 176 -13.43 -11.36 -7.76
CA PRO A 176 -13.42 -10.76 -6.42
C PRO A 176 -14.16 -11.59 -5.35
N TYR A 177 -14.56 -12.83 -5.65
CA TYR A 177 -15.57 -13.56 -4.87
C TYR A 177 -15.03 -14.37 -3.69
N GLU A 178 -13.84 -14.96 -3.83
CA GLU A 178 -13.28 -15.87 -2.83
C GLU A 178 -11.78 -15.62 -2.66
N ASN A 179 -11.39 -15.17 -1.45
CA ASN A 179 -9.99 -15.10 -1.04
C ASN A 179 -9.65 -16.31 -0.16
N THR A 180 -8.71 -17.16 -0.59
CA THR A 180 -8.32 -18.39 0.13
C THR A 180 -7.40 -18.14 1.33
N LEU A 181 -6.92 -16.90 1.52
CA LEU A 181 -6.10 -16.48 2.66
C LEU A 181 -4.83 -17.31 2.82
N GLU A 182 -4.22 -17.76 1.72
CA GLU A 182 -3.01 -18.57 1.79
C GLU A 182 -1.82 -17.81 2.37
N ASP A 183 -1.80 -16.47 2.23
CA ASP A 183 -0.80 -15.60 2.84
C ASP A 183 -1.14 -15.19 4.29
N GLY A 184 -2.33 -15.53 4.77
CA GLY A 184 -2.81 -15.26 6.12
C GLY A 184 -3.69 -14.01 6.29
N TYR A 185 -3.93 -13.21 5.25
CA TYR A 185 -4.59 -11.91 5.39
C TYR A 185 -5.71 -11.67 4.36
N LEU A 186 -6.90 -11.30 4.85
CA LEU A 186 -8.02 -10.90 3.98
C LEU A 186 -7.89 -9.44 3.53
N GLY A 187 -7.45 -8.59 4.46
CA GLY A 187 -7.26 -7.15 4.28
C GLY A 187 -5.79 -6.79 4.41
N THR A 188 -5.48 -5.72 5.13
CA THR A 188 -4.09 -5.38 5.44
C THR A 188 -3.48 -6.37 6.43
N SER A 189 -2.16 -6.42 6.42
CA SER A 189 -1.28 -7.15 7.34
C SER A 189 -0.40 -6.15 8.10
N PRO A 190 0.19 -6.53 9.25
CA PRO A 190 1.20 -5.71 9.91
C PRO A 190 2.30 -5.32 8.93
N CYS A 191 2.82 -4.10 9.06
CA CYS A 191 3.83 -3.55 8.16
C CYS A 191 5.12 -4.40 8.05
N THR A 192 5.37 -5.29 9.02
CA THR A 192 6.53 -6.18 9.06
C THR A 192 6.17 -7.67 8.93
N ALA A 193 4.98 -8.01 8.41
CA ALA A 193 4.49 -9.39 8.39
C ALA A 193 5.30 -10.33 7.48
N PHE A 194 5.90 -9.80 6.42
CA PHE A 194 6.73 -10.56 5.47
C PHE A 194 8.19 -10.11 5.53
N PRO A 195 9.15 -10.94 5.08
CA PRO A 195 10.57 -10.58 5.12
C PRO A 195 10.87 -9.29 4.35
N PRO A 196 11.80 -8.45 4.85
CA PRO A 196 12.22 -7.26 4.13
C PRO A 196 13.05 -7.64 2.89
N ASN A 197 13.17 -6.70 1.94
CA ASN A 197 14.13 -6.85 0.84
C ASN A 197 15.58 -6.68 1.32
N SER A 198 16.56 -6.81 0.41
CA SER A 198 17.99 -6.74 0.79
C SER A 198 18.46 -5.38 1.33
N TYR A 199 17.65 -4.32 1.22
CA TYR A 199 17.93 -3.03 1.87
C TYR A 199 17.36 -2.96 3.29
N GLY A 200 16.51 -3.90 3.70
CA GLY A 200 15.82 -3.87 4.98
C GLY A 200 14.43 -3.24 4.92
N ILE A 201 13.88 -3.00 3.72
CA ILE A 201 12.56 -2.36 3.55
C ILE A 201 11.49 -3.44 3.40
N TYR A 202 10.42 -3.30 4.17
CA TYR A 202 9.31 -4.24 4.25
C TYR A 202 8.20 -3.87 3.26
N GLN A 203 7.55 -4.90 2.70
CA GLN A 203 6.25 -4.78 2.02
C GLN A 203 6.13 -3.72 0.92
N MET A 204 7.23 -3.42 0.23
CA MET A 204 7.21 -2.59 -1.00
C MET A 204 6.32 -3.18 -2.11
N LEU A 205 5.89 -4.43 -2.00
CA LEU A 205 4.94 -5.06 -2.92
C LEU A 205 3.81 -5.70 -2.11
N GLY A 206 2.57 -5.47 -2.53
CA GLY A 206 1.37 -5.96 -1.83
C GLY A 206 0.99 -5.12 -0.61
N ASN A 207 0.12 -5.66 0.23
CA ASN A 207 -0.48 -5.02 1.41
C ASN A 207 -1.35 -3.78 1.11
N VAL A 208 -0.74 -2.67 0.70
CA VAL A 208 -1.42 -1.42 0.31
C VAL A 208 -0.70 -0.77 -0.86
N TRP A 209 -1.43 0.05 -1.62
CA TRP A 209 -0.80 0.98 -2.56
C TRP A 209 -0.09 2.12 -1.80
N GLU A 210 1.00 2.63 -2.34
CA GLU A 210 1.82 3.67 -1.70
C GLU A 210 1.93 4.91 -2.60
N TRP A 211 1.62 6.08 -2.05
CA TRP A 211 1.66 7.34 -2.79
C TRP A 211 3.11 7.79 -3.08
N CYS A 212 3.34 8.22 -4.33
CA CYS A 212 4.54 8.95 -4.78
C CYS A 212 4.16 10.36 -5.26
#